data_AF-A0AAD6LKF7-F1
#
_entry.id   AF-A0AAD6LKF7-F1
#
_cell.length_a   1.000
_cell.length_b   1.000
_cell.length_c   1.000
_cell.angle_alpha   90.00
_cell.angle_beta   90.00
_cell.angle_gamma   90.00
#
_symmetry.space_group_name_H-M   'P 1'
#
loop_
_entity.id
_entity.type
_entity.pdbx_description
1 polymer ?
#
loop_
_entity_poly.entity_id
_entity_poly.type
_entity_poly.pdbx_seq_one_letter_code
_entity_poly.pdbx_strand_id
1 'polypeptide(L)'
;MKVRPQGSNAVLVKVLYLSIDPYQYIRSTKIEKPGYFYSYSSDSVDLLKKKLGFDEAFNYKEEKNLDDTLKRHFPGGIDICFDNVGGKMLDAVLLNMKLNGHIAHCGMISQYTLDEPEGIKNMMNIIYKRLRLEGFVVTDYFHLFPKFLDFMLPCIREGKIVYMEDISEALESCPAALVGLFNSSNLGKKVVIVARE
;
A
#
# COMPACT_ATOMS: atom_id res chain seq x y z
N MET A 1 -9.71 13.87 -7.54
CA MET A 1 -8.81 14.66 -6.67
C MET A 1 -7.52 14.95 -7.44
N LYS A 2 -7.05 16.20 -7.58
CA LYS A 2 -5.71 16.48 -8.16
C LYS A 2 -4.67 16.10 -7.09
N VAL A 3 -4.27 14.83 -7.05
CA VAL A 3 -3.48 14.24 -5.95
C VAL A 3 -2.00 14.66 -5.96
N ARG A 4 -1.51 15.32 -7.02
CA ARG A 4 -0.11 15.73 -7.12
C ARG A 4 0.03 17.25 -6.91
N PRO A 5 0.60 17.71 -5.79
CA PRO A 5 1.20 19.04 -5.73
C PRO A 5 2.25 19.16 -6.85
N GLN A 6 2.22 20.26 -7.59
CA GLN A 6 3.18 20.50 -8.68
C GLN A 6 4.62 20.40 -8.13
N GLY A 7 5.45 19.49 -8.67
CA GLY A 7 6.84 19.28 -8.23
C GLY A 7 7.10 18.12 -7.25
N SER A 8 6.11 17.30 -6.88
CA SER A 8 6.36 16.12 -6.04
C SER A 8 7.20 15.06 -6.76
N ASN A 9 8.27 14.59 -6.11
CA ASN A 9 9.24 13.64 -6.65
C ASN A 9 9.34 12.34 -5.82
N ALA A 10 8.73 12.29 -4.63
CA ALA A 10 8.78 11.12 -3.74
C ALA A 10 7.41 10.72 -3.19
N VAL A 11 7.07 9.44 -3.31
CA VAL A 11 5.79 8.87 -2.87
C VAL A 11 6.08 7.63 -2.06
N LEU A 12 5.66 7.61 -0.79
CA LEU A 12 5.67 6.41 0.02
C LEU A 12 4.31 5.73 -0.10
N VAL A 13 4.34 4.46 -0.48
CA VAL A 13 3.15 3.61 -0.53
C VAL A 13 3.35 2.48 0.47
N LYS A 14 2.41 2.33 1.40
CA LYS A 14 2.47 1.30 2.43
C LYS A 14 1.51 0.17 2.09
N VAL A 15 2.05 -0.91 1.53
CA VAL A 15 1.25 -2.06 1.07
C VAL A 15 1.38 -3.18 2.09
N LEU A 16 0.26 -3.64 2.67
CA LEU A 16 0.20 -4.94 3.37
C LEU A 16 -0.47 -6.03 2.52
N TYR A 17 -1.20 -5.62 1.48
CA TYR A 17 -1.94 -6.49 0.57
C TYR A 17 -1.57 -6.12 -0.85
N LEU A 18 -0.86 -6.99 -1.56
CA LEU A 18 -0.49 -6.75 -2.97
C LEU A 18 -1.70 -6.89 -3.92
N SER A 19 -2.87 -6.36 -3.54
CA SER A 19 -3.77 -5.76 -4.51
C SER A 19 -3.23 -4.36 -4.78
N ILE A 20 -2.48 -4.21 -5.87
CA ILE A 20 -1.97 -2.89 -6.23
C ILE A 20 -3.18 -2.05 -6.60
N ASP A 21 -3.48 -1.05 -5.77
CA ASP A 21 -4.42 -0.03 -6.18
C ASP A 21 -3.87 0.55 -7.50
N PRO A 22 -4.67 0.64 -8.56
CA PRO A 22 -4.21 1.21 -9.82
C PRO A 22 -3.57 2.60 -9.73
N TYR A 23 -3.92 3.42 -8.73
CA TYR A 23 -3.21 4.67 -8.47
C TYR A 23 -1.74 4.46 -8.06
N GLN A 24 -1.43 3.33 -7.42
CA GLN A 24 -0.07 2.97 -6.99
C GLN A 24 0.75 2.41 -8.17
N TYR A 25 0.13 1.75 -9.16
CA TYR A 25 0.84 1.18 -10.32
C TYR A 25 1.16 2.19 -11.43
N ILE A 26 0.32 3.22 -11.66
CA ILE A 26 0.58 4.25 -12.69
C ILE A 26 1.93 4.99 -12.49
N ARG A 27 2.56 4.80 -11.32
CA ARG A 27 3.84 5.42 -10.95
C ARG A 27 5.06 4.50 -11.02
N SER A 28 4.92 3.23 -11.40
CA SER A 28 6.03 2.28 -11.51
C SER A 28 6.55 2.12 -12.95
N THR A 29 7.85 1.84 -13.11
CA THR A 29 8.58 2.07 -14.37
C THR A 29 8.91 0.83 -15.21
N LYS A 30 8.60 -0.40 -14.73
CA LYS A 30 8.97 -1.65 -15.42
C LYS A 30 7.86 -2.71 -15.39
N ILE A 31 7.69 -3.41 -16.51
CA ILE A 31 6.61 -4.38 -16.76
C ILE A 31 7.21 -5.78 -16.95
N GLU A 32 6.77 -6.75 -16.15
CA GLU A 32 6.82 -8.18 -16.47
C GLU A 32 5.39 -8.78 -16.46
N LYS A 33 5.18 -9.88 -17.19
CA LYS A 33 3.87 -10.52 -17.41
C LYS A 33 3.12 -10.88 -16.11
N PRO A 34 1.77 -10.88 -16.11
CA PRO A 34 0.96 -11.33 -14.96
C PRO A 34 1.25 -12.80 -14.63
N GLY A 35 1.23 -13.15 -13.35
CA GLY A 35 1.50 -14.51 -12.87
C GLY A 35 0.86 -14.78 -11.50
N TYR A 36 0.53 -16.05 -11.26
CA TYR A 36 0.05 -16.57 -9.98
C TYR A 36 1.23 -16.99 -9.11
N PHE A 37 1.20 -16.69 -7.81
CA PHE A 37 2.28 -17.04 -6.88
C PHE A 37 1.74 -17.80 -5.67
N TYR A 38 2.51 -18.78 -5.19
CA TYR A 38 2.04 -19.77 -4.22
C TYR A 38 2.75 -19.74 -2.86
N SER A 39 3.73 -18.86 -2.60
CA SER A 39 4.40 -18.81 -1.28
C SER A 39 5.21 -17.54 -0.99
N TYR A 40 5.50 -17.32 0.30
CA TYR A 40 6.27 -16.19 0.83
C TYR A 40 7.72 -16.59 1.15
N SER A 41 8.68 -15.80 0.67
CA SER A 41 10.00 -15.64 1.29
C SER A 41 10.44 -14.16 1.14
N SER A 42 11.70 -13.81 1.38
CA SER A 42 12.34 -12.50 1.10
C SER A 42 12.00 -11.88 -0.28
N ASP A 43 11.35 -12.66 -1.14
CA ASP A 43 10.74 -12.35 -2.42
C ASP A 43 9.81 -11.14 -2.45
N SER A 44 9.20 -10.69 -1.34
CA SER A 44 8.22 -9.58 -1.39
C SER A 44 8.84 -8.23 -1.80
N VAL A 45 10.06 -7.94 -1.34
CA VAL A 45 10.80 -6.71 -1.73
C VAL A 45 11.22 -6.79 -3.19
N ASP A 46 11.75 -7.93 -3.59
CA ASP A 46 12.15 -8.20 -4.97
C ASP A 46 10.95 -8.15 -5.93
N LEU A 47 9.80 -8.66 -5.51
CA LEU A 47 8.55 -8.62 -6.25
C LEU A 47 8.09 -7.18 -6.48
N LEU A 48 8.10 -6.35 -5.43
CA LEU A 48 7.78 -4.92 -5.52
C LEU A 48 8.71 -4.21 -6.52
N LYS A 49 10.02 -4.44 -6.46
CA LYS A 49 10.98 -3.76 -7.34
C LYS A 49 10.97 -4.31 -8.77
N LYS A 50 11.03 -5.63 -8.94
CA LYS A 50 11.21 -6.29 -10.24
C LYS A 50 9.91 -6.38 -11.03
N LYS A 51 8.81 -6.82 -10.40
CA LYS A 51 7.54 -7.08 -11.10
C LYS A 51 6.60 -5.90 -11.06
N LEU A 52 6.60 -5.16 -9.95
CA LEU A 52 5.67 -4.06 -9.75
C LEU A 52 6.32 -2.71 -10.02
N GLY A 53 7.63 -2.68 -10.30
CA GLY A 53 8.37 -1.51 -10.78
C GLY A 53 8.56 -0.39 -9.76
N PHE A 54 8.47 -0.69 -8.46
CA PHE A 54 8.81 0.26 -7.42
C PHE A 54 10.31 0.59 -7.47
N ASP A 55 10.66 1.87 -7.35
CA ASP A 55 12.07 2.30 -7.33
C ASP A 55 12.81 1.69 -6.13
N GLU A 56 12.17 1.71 -4.96
CA GLU A 56 12.69 1.14 -3.72
C GLU A 56 11.61 0.43 -2.90
N ALA A 57 12.03 -0.59 -2.16
CA ALA A 57 11.20 -1.32 -1.21
C ALA A 57 12.08 -1.90 -0.10
N PHE A 58 11.52 -2.09 1.09
CA PHE A 58 12.22 -2.65 2.23
C PHE A 58 11.26 -3.44 3.13
N ASN A 59 11.80 -4.44 3.85
CA ASN A 59 11.02 -5.22 4.81
C ASN A 59 11.06 -4.56 6.18
N TYR A 60 10.00 -3.84 6.55
CA TYR A 60 9.91 -3.12 7.82
C TYR A 60 10.06 -4.01 9.08
N LYS A 61 9.86 -5.33 8.98
CA LYS A 61 10.04 -6.28 10.09
C LYS A 61 11.52 -6.53 10.43
N GLU A 62 12.42 -6.27 9.48
CA GLU A 62 13.88 -6.42 9.64
C GLU A 62 14.56 -5.11 10.06
N GLU A 63 13.81 -4.01 10.07
CA GLU A 63 14.33 -2.68 10.31
C GLU A 63 14.35 -2.36 11.81
N LYS A 64 15.53 -2.03 12.33
CA LYS A 64 15.70 -1.66 13.75
C LYS A 64 15.10 -0.28 14.07
N ASN A 65 15.16 0.65 13.11
CA ASN A 65 14.63 2.00 13.26
C ASN A 65 13.99 2.47 11.95
N LEU A 66 12.67 2.67 11.98
CA LEU A 66 11.91 3.10 10.81
C LEU A 66 12.23 4.52 10.37
N ASP A 67 12.60 5.43 11.29
CA ASP A 67 12.98 6.80 10.93
C ASP A 67 14.27 6.81 10.09
N ASP A 68 15.30 6.11 10.55
CA ASP A 68 16.57 5.99 9.83
C ASP A 68 16.37 5.30 8.47
N THR A 69 15.53 4.27 8.42
CA THR A 69 15.21 3.57 7.17
C THR A 69 14.49 4.48 6.18
N LEU A 70 13.50 5.26 6.62
CA LEU A 70 12.84 6.22 5.75
C LEU A 70 13.80 7.31 5.26
N LYS A 71 14.74 7.80 6.08
CA LYS A 71 15.78 8.75 5.64
C LYS A 71 16.70 8.17 4.57
N ARG A 72 17.07 6.88 4.69
CA ARG A 72 17.90 6.19 3.67
C ARG A 72 17.20 6.12 2.32
N HIS A 73 15.91 5.80 2.30
CA HIS A 73 15.13 5.67 1.06
C HIS A 73 14.58 7.00 0.54
N PHE A 74 14.37 7.98 1.42
CA PHE A 74 13.83 9.30 1.08
C PHE A 74 14.70 10.41 1.66
N PRO A 75 15.95 10.59 1.17
CA PRO A 75 16.87 11.60 1.72
C PRO A 75 16.36 13.03 1.55
N GLY A 76 15.48 13.27 0.57
CA GLY A 76 14.79 14.55 0.36
C GLY A 76 13.44 14.68 1.09
N GLY A 77 13.03 13.66 1.84
CA GLY A 77 11.72 13.53 2.50
C GLY A 77 10.59 13.04 1.59
N ILE A 78 9.42 12.80 2.18
CA ILE A 78 8.24 12.21 1.54
C ILE A 78 7.23 13.31 1.17
N ASP A 79 6.86 13.43 -0.11
CA ASP A 79 5.82 14.39 -0.53
C ASP A 79 4.40 13.82 -0.27
N ILE A 80 4.19 12.54 -0.57
CA ILE A 80 2.89 11.87 -0.46
C ILE A 80 3.07 10.54 0.26
N CYS A 81 2.22 10.26 1.26
CA CYS A 81 2.07 8.95 1.87
C CYS A 81 0.67 8.39 1.61
N PHE A 82 0.58 7.16 1.12
CA PHE A 82 -0.66 6.39 1.13
C PHE A 82 -0.60 5.37 2.27
N ASP A 83 -1.34 5.64 3.35
CA ASP A 83 -1.26 4.86 4.59
C ASP A 83 -2.42 3.86 4.71
N ASN A 84 -2.08 2.58 4.71
CA ASN A 84 -3.00 1.46 4.91
C ASN A 84 -2.86 0.79 6.29
N VAL A 85 -1.90 1.22 7.10
CA VAL A 85 -1.40 0.40 8.21
C VAL A 85 -1.32 1.18 9.52
N GLY A 86 -1.06 2.48 9.55
CA GLY A 86 -0.99 3.23 10.80
C GLY A 86 0.20 2.86 11.70
N GLY A 87 0.03 3.06 13.02
CA GLY A 87 0.97 2.69 14.08
C GLY A 87 2.37 3.30 13.97
N LYS A 88 3.38 2.61 14.48
CA LYS A 88 4.81 3.04 14.47
C LYS A 88 5.32 3.54 13.12
N MET A 89 4.89 2.94 12.01
CA MET A 89 5.32 3.42 10.70
C MET A 89 4.67 4.76 10.32
N LEU A 90 3.38 5.00 10.62
CA LEU A 90 2.79 6.33 10.42
C LEU A 90 3.53 7.37 11.27
N ASP A 91 3.88 7.01 12.51
CA ASP A 91 4.63 7.87 13.42
C ASP A 91 6.02 8.23 12.85
N ALA A 92 6.73 7.28 12.24
CA ALA A 92 7.99 7.52 11.55
C ALA A 92 7.81 8.32 10.24
N VAL A 93 6.72 8.11 9.50
CA VAL A 93 6.41 8.88 8.29
C VAL A 93 6.23 10.35 8.62
N LEU A 94 5.53 10.71 9.71
CA LEU A 94 5.35 12.10 10.12
C LEU A 94 6.70 12.83 10.30
N LEU A 95 7.71 12.15 10.83
CA LEU A 95 9.09 12.67 10.95
C LEU A 95 9.79 12.88 9.61
N ASN A 96 9.38 12.17 8.56
CA ASN A 96 10.04 12.16 7.25
C ASN A 96 9.25 12.83 6.12
N MET A 97 8.02 13.29 6.38
CA MET A 97 7.27 14.11 5.41
C MET A 97 8.00 15.41 5.09
N LYS A 98 7.81 15.91 3.87
CA LYS A 98 8.21 17.25 3.45
C LYS A 98 7.19 18.30 3.87
N LEU A 99 7.61 19.56 3.82
CA LEU A 99 6.71 20.71 3.95
C LEU A 99 5.57 20.61 2.92
N ASN A 100 4.33 20.84 3.34
CA ASN A 100 3.09 20.69 2.58
C ASN A 100 2.83 19.27 2.06
N GLY A 101 3.40 18.25 2.71
CA GLY A 101 3.18 16.86 2.36
C GLY A 101 1.75 16.38 2.61
N HIS A 102 1.29 15.40 1.84
CA HIS A 102 -0.07 14.86 1.91
C HIS A 102 -0.06 13.39 2.35
N ILE A 103 -0.96 13.03 3.26
CA ILE A 103 -1.18 11.67 3.74
C ILE A 103 -2.62 11.29 3.41
N ALA A 104 -2.81 10.37 2.48
CA ALA A 104 -4.08 9.73 2.21
C ALA A 104 -4.21 8.53 3.16
N HIS A 105 -5.06 8.67 4.17
CA HIS A 105 -5.18 7.72 5.26
C HIS A 105 -6.33 6.74 4.98
N CYS A 106 -5.98 5.61 4.35
CA CYS A 106 -6.93 4.61 3.89
C CYS A 106 -7.29 3.58 4.98
N GLY A 107 -6.37 3.27 5.89
CA GLY A 107 -6.59 2.27 6.92
C GLY A 107 -5.47 2.19 7.94
N MET A 108 -5.71 1.42 9.00
CA MET A 108 -4.80 1.25 10.13
C MET A 108 -4.67 -0.22 10.53
N ILE A 109 -4.34 -1.09 9.58
CA ILE A 109 -4.42 -2.53 9.86
C ILE A 109 -3.54 -3.03 11.00
N SER A 110 -2.42 -2.37 11.31
CA SER A 110 -1.62 -2.79 12.47
C SER A 110 -2.32 -2.57 13.81
N GLN A 111 -3.47 -1.90 13.82
CA GLN A 111 -4.24 -1.55 15.02
C GLN A 111 -5.50 -2.41 15.19
N TYR A 112 -6.01 -3.06 14.13
CA TYR A 112 -7.35 -3.68 14.15
C TYR A 112 -7.49 -4.87 15.10
N THR A 113 -6.37 -5.54 15.43
CA THR A 113 -6.36 -6.73 16.28
C THR A 113 -5.77 -6.46 17.66
N LEU A 114 -5.51 -5.20 18.01
CA LEU A 114 -4.97 -4.83 19.32
C LEU A 114 -6.12 -4.49 20.27
N ASP A 115 -6.03 -4.94 21.51
CA ASP A 115 -6.98 -4.55 22.58
C ASP A 115 -6.92 -3.04 22.85
N GLU A 116 -5.71 -2.48 22.81
CA GLU A 116 -5.45 -1.03 22.92
C GLU A 116 -4.61 -0.55 21.72
N PRO A 117 -5.16 0.34 20.87
CA PRO A 117 -4.41 0.92 19.76
C PRO A 117 -3.18 1.73 20.20
N GLU A 118 -2.11 1.64 19.43
CA GLU A 118 -0.91 2.44 19.61
C GLU A 118 -1.17 3.92 19.29
N GLY A 119 -0.80 4.81 20.21
CA GLY A 119 -0.88 6.25 20.00
C GLY A 119 0.19 6.78 19.02
N ILE A 120 -0.20 7.76 18.19
CA ILE A 120 0.71 8.50 17.31
C ILE A 120 1.35 9.65 18.09
N LYS A 121 2.68 9.69 18.15
CA LYS A 121 3.47 10.59 19.02
C LYS A 121 3.93 11.84 18.29
N ASN A 122 4.12 11.77 16.98
CA ASN A 122 4.74 12.81 16.18
C ASN A 122 3.75 13.78 15.51
N MET A 123 2.54 13.93 16.07
CA MET A 123 1.45 14.76 15.53
C MET A 123 1.84 16.24 15.34
N MET A 124 2.78 16.77 16.13
CA MET A 124 3.28 18.14 15.97
C MET A 124 3.88 18.41 14.58
N ASN A 125 4.35 17.38 13.88
CA ASN A 125 4.84 17.51 12.50
C ASN A 125 3.74 17.93 11.52
N ILE A 126 2.47 17.63 11.80
CA ILE A 126 1.35 18.12 10.98
C ILE A 126 1.35 19.65 10.95
N ILE A 127 1.61 20.29 12.09
CA ILE A 127 1.67 21.75 12.20
C ILE A 127 2.97 22.27 11.55
N TYR A 128 4.13 21.75 11.99
CA TYR A 128 5.42 22.28 11.54
C TYR A 128 5.67 22.09 10.05
N LYS A 129 5.12 21.01 9.48
CA LYS A 129 5.26 20.70 8.06
C LYS A 129 3.99 21.00 7.27
N ARG A 130 2.95 21.57 7.88
CA ARG A 130 1.68 21.92 7.22
C ARG A 130 1.11 20.74 6.42
N LEU A 131 1.11 19.58 7.06
CA LEU A 131 0.68 18.35 6.40
C LEU A 131 -0.84 18.35 6.25
N ARG A 132 -1.30 17.76 5.14
CA ARG A 132 -2.70 17.36 5.00
C ARG A 132 -2.82 15.87 5.25
N LEU A 133 -3.40 15.49 6.39
CA LEU A 133 -3.75 14.10 6.70
C LEU A 133 -5.26 13.95 6.53
N GLU A 134 -5.68 13.15 5.55
CA GLU A 134 -7.09 13.03 5.16
C GLU A 134 -7.48 11.56 5.04
N GLY A 135 -8.46 11.16 5.84
CA GLY A 135 -9.14 9.88 5.69
C GLY A 135 -10.15 9.91 4.55
N PHE A 136 -10.41 8.77 3.93
CA PHE A 136 -11.43 8.62 2.90
C PHE A 136 -12.02 7.21 2.92
N VAL A 137 -13.26 7.06 2.46
CA VAL A 137 -13.95 5.77 2.36
C VAL A 137 -14.39 5.56 0.92
N VAL A 138 -14.11 4.37 0.37
CA VAL A 138 -14.36 4.06 -1.06
C VAL A 138 -15.82 4.24 -1.48
N THR A 139 -16.77 4.00 -0.57
CA THR A 139 -18.21 4.12 -0.81
C THR A 139 -18.63 5.53 -1.23
N ASP A 140 -17.93 6.55 -0.73
CA ASP A 140 -18.22 7.96 -1.06
C ASP A 140 -17.89 8.27 -2.54
N TYR A 141 -17.09 7.41 -3.18
CA TYR A 141 -16.56 7.59 -4.53
C TYR A 141 -17.13 6.61 -5.56
N PHE A 142 -18.13 5.78 -5.21
CA PHE A 142 -18.74 4.83 -6.16
C PHE A 142 -19.38 5.50 -7.38
N HIS A 143 -19.77 6.77 -7.28
CA HIS A 143 -20.20 7.57 -8.43
C HIS A 143 -19.12 7.73 -9.52
N LEU A 144 -17.85 7.50 -9.18
CA LEU A 144 -16.72 7.49 -10.13
C LEU A 144 -16.41 6.11 -10.69
N PHE A 145 -17.07 5.04 -10.23
CA PHE A 145 -16.76 3.66 -10.61
C PHE A 145 -16.83 3.40 -12.13
N PRO A 146 -17.84 3.92 -12.87
CA PRO A 146 -17.85 3.76 -14.33
C PRO A 146 -16.61 4.37 -15.00
N LYS A 147 -16.25 5.60 -14.61
CA LYS A 147 -15.05 6.29 -15.11
C LYS A 147 -13.76 5.57 -14.73
N PHE A 148 -13.75 4.97 -13.54
CA PHE A 148 -12.64 4.13 -13.10
C PHE A 148 -12.48 2.91 -14.01
N LEU A 149 -13.56 2.19 -14.34
CA LEU A 149 -13.51 1.04 -15.25
C LEU A 149 -13.04 1.42 -16.66
N ASP A 150 -13.53 2.54 -17.20
CA ASP A 150 -13.11 3.06 -18.51
C ASP A 150 -11.60 3.30 -18.58
N PHE A 151 -11.02 3.77 -17.48
CA PHE A 151 -9.58 3.97 -17.37
C PHE A 151 -8.83 2.65 -17.12
N MET A 152 -9.37 1.78 -16.27
CA MET A 152 -8.68 0.61 -15.74
C MET A 152 -8.60 -0.58 -16.66
N LEU A 153 -9.70 -0.88 -17.36
CA LEU A 153 -9.77 -2.06 -18.21
C LEU A 153 -8.74 -2.03 -19.35
N PRO A 154 -8.53 -0.90 -20.05
CA PRO A 154 -7.44 -0.80 -21.04
C PRO A 154 -6.07 -1.02 -20.40
N CYS A 155 -5.79 -0.42 -19.24
CA CYS A 155 -4.52 -0.58 -18.55
C CYS A 155 -4.21 -2.05 -18.21
N ILE A 156 -5.21 -2.80 -17.74
CA ILE A 156 -5.05 -4.23 -17.45
C ILE A 156 -4.83 -5.02 -18.74
N ARG A 157 -5.64 -4.79 -19.79
CA ARG A 157 -5.53 -5.48 -21.09
C ARG A 157 -4.18 -5.26 -21.76
N GLU A 158 -3.63 -4.05 -21.64
CA GLU A 158 -2.34 -3.66 -22.21
C GLU A 158 -1.15 -4.06 -21.31
N GLY A 159 -1.39 -4.70 -20.17
CA GLY A 159 -0.33 -5.06 -19.21
C GLY A 159 0.32 -3.86 -18.52
N LYS A 160 -0.28 -2.67 -18.65
CA LYS A 160 0.14 -1.45 -17.94
C LYS A 160 -0.27 -1.46 -16.47
N ILE A 161 -1.08 -2.42 -16.03
CA ILE A 161 -1.36 -2.71 -14.63
C ILE A 161 -1.32 -4.23 -14.46
N VAL A 162 -0.50 -4.69 -13.53
CA VAL A 162 -0.40 -6.09 -13.13
C VAL A 162 -1.09 -6.25 -11.78
N TYR A 163 -1.86 -7.32 -11.62
CA TYR A 163 -2.49 -7.69 -10.36
C TYR A 163 -2.01 -9.06 -9.92
N MET A 164 -2.07 -9.32 -8.62
CA MET A 164 -1.70 -10.60 -8.03
C MET A 164 -2.77 -11.04 -7.05
N GLU A 165 -3.10 -12.32 -7.12
CA GLU A 165 -4.09 -12.96 -6.27
C GLU A 165 -3.42 -14.11 -5.52
N ASP A 166 -3.71 -14.18 -4.23
CA ASP A 166 -3.43 -15.34 -3.40
C ASP A 166 -4.73 -16.14 -3.28
N ILE A 167 -4.79 -17.25 -3.99
CA ILE A 167 -6.00 -18.04 -4.18
C ILE A 167 -6.02 -19.22 -3.23
N SER A 168 -7.10 -19.36 -2.47
CA SER A 168 -7.43 -20.57 -1.72
C SER A 168 -8.70 -21.20 -2.29
N GLU A 169 -8.82 -22.51 -2.15
CA GLU A 169 -9.97 -23.26 -2.67
C GLU A 169 -10.85 -23.76 -1.54
N ALA A 170 -12.13 -23.95 -1.85
CA ALA A 170 -13.18 -24.41 -0.96
C ALA A 170 -13.56 -23.41 0.14
N LEU A 171 -14.84 -23.41 0.51
CA LEU A 171 -15.41 -22.48 1.50
C LEU A 171 -14.75 -22.67 2.88
N GLU A 172 -14.35 -23.89 3.19
CA GLU A 172 -13.69 -24.31 4.42
C GLU A 172 -12.34 -23.60 4.63
N SER A 173 -11.71 -23.08 3.56
CA SER A 173 -10.46 -22.33 3.66
C SER A 173 -10.66 -20.88 4.11
N CYS A 174 -11.89 -20.35 4.09
CA CYS A 174 -12.19 -18.95 4.42
C CYS A 174 -11.65 -18.49 5.79
N PRO A 175 -11.84 -19.25 6.89
CA PRO A 175 -11.31 -18.83 8.20
C PRO A 175 -9.79 -18.69 8.21
N ALA A 176 -9.08 -19.68 7.66
CA ALA A 176 -7.62 -19.65 7.57
C ALA A 176 -7.13 -18.52 6.64
N ALA A 177 -7.81 -18.30 5.51
CA ALA A 177 -7.52 -17.21 4.59
C ALA A 177 -7.70 -15.83 5.25
N LEU A 178 -8.75 -15.65 6.04
CA LEU A 178 -9.02 -14.42 6.79
C LEU A 178 -7.97 -14.16 7.87
N VAL A 179 -7.64 -15.16 8.68
CA VAL A 179 -6.57 -15.05 9.70
C VAL A 179 -5.22 -14.74 9.04
N GLY A 180 -4.94 -15.34 7.89
CA GLY A 180 -3.73 -15.10 7.11
C GLY A 180 -3.53 -13.64 6.71
N LEU A 181 -4.62 -12.89 6.49
CA LEU A 181 -4.55 -11.46 6.20
C LEU A 181 -3.83 -10.70 7.32
N PHE A 182 -4.17 -10.97 8.58
CA PHE A 182 -3.61 -10.25 9.73
C PHE A 182 -2.19 -10.69 10.08
N ASN A 183 -1.81 -11.91 9.69
CA ASN A 183 -0.46 -12.44 9.91
C ASN A 183 0.52 -12.11 8.77
N SER A 184 0.09 -11.30 7.79
CA SER A 184 0.87 -10.98 6.58
C SER A 184 1.30 -12.24 5.80
N SER A 185 0.47 -13.29 5.81
CA SER A 185 0.82 -14.56 5.15
C SER A 185 0.38 -14.60 3.68
N ASN A 186 -0.32 -13.58 3.21
CA ASN A 186 -0.84 -13.50 1.85
C ASN A 186 0.08 -12.71 0.92
N LEU A 187 0.22 -13.19 -0.32
CA LEU A 187 0.97 -12.52 -1.38
C LEU A 187 0.01 -12.10 -2.50
N GLY A 188 -0.57 -10.91 -2.37
CA GLY A 188 -1.59 -10.44 -3.31
C GLY A 188 -2.92 -10.18 -2.65
N LYS A 189 -3.93 -9.96 -3.48
CA LYS A 189 -5.33 -9.97 -3.06
C LYS A 189 -5.70 -11.41 -2.65
N LYS A 190 -6.09 -11.63 -1.39
CA LYS A 190 -6.64 -12.93 -0.99
C LYS A 190 -7.99 -13.15 -1.66
N VAL A 191 -8.16 -14.30 -2.30
CA VAL A 191 -9.39 -14.77 -2.95
C VAL A 191 -9.66 -16.20 -2.51
N VAL A 192 -10.93 -16.53 -2.23
CA VAL A 192 -11.35 -17.91 -1.98
C VAL A 192 -12.31 -18.34 -3.08
N ILE A 193 -11.94 -19.37 -3.83
CA ILE A 193 -12.78 -19.98 -4.84
C ILE A 193 -13.73 -20.96 -4.13
N VAL A 194 -15.01 -20.59 -4.05
CA VAL A 194 -16.05 -21.41 -3.43
C VAL A 194 -16.53 -22.51 -4.37
N ALA A 195 -16.68 -22.18 -5.65
CA ALA A 195 -17.04 -23.10 -6.73
C ALA A 195 -16.41 -22.62 -8.03
N ARG A 196 -16.13 -23.56 -8.94
CA ARG A 196 -15.77 -23.26 -10.33
C ARG A 196 -16.96 -23.69 -11.20
N GLU A 197 -17.33 -22.83 -12.15
CA GLU A 197 -18.27 -23.18 -13.22
C GLU A 197 -17.64 -24.19 -14.19
#